data_AF-A0A3A2YZP1-F1
#
_entry.id   AF-A0A3A2YZP1-F1
#
_cell.length_a   1.000
_cell.length_b   1.000
_cell.length_c   1.000
_cell.angle_alpha   90.00
_cell.angle_beta   90.00
_cell.angle_gamma   90.00
#
_symmetry.space_group_name_H-M   'P 1'
#
loop_
_entity.id
_entity.type
_entity.pdbx_description
1 polymer ?
#
loop_
_entity_poly.entity_id
_entity_poly.type
_entity_poly.pdbx_seq_one_letter_code
_entity_poly.pdbx_strand_id
1 'polypeptide(L)' 'ERTAKNVVGDPFKADTFQGPQVSKLQFDRIMNYIQSGKEAGAKVETGGERHGNEGYFIQPTIFSN' A
#
# COMPACT_ATOMS: atom_id res chain seq x y z
N GLU A 1 8.86 8.02 9.29
CA GLU A 1 9.59 8.71 8.19
C GLU A 1 10.01 7.82 7.02
N ARG A 2 10.58 6.62 7.22
CA ARG A 2 11.10 5.78 6.11
C ARG A 2 10.03 5.43 5.05
N THR A 3 8.83 5.09 5.49
CA THR A 3 7.73 4.59 4.64
C THR A 3 7.27 5.60 3.59
N ALA A 4 7.22 6.89 3.90
CA ALA A 4 6.83 7.94 2.96
C ALA A 4 7.88 8.23 1.89
N LYS A 5 9.14 7.81 2.09
CA LYS A 5 10.25 7.99 1.13
C LYS A 5 10.38 6.82 0.15
N ASN A 6 9.65 5.72 0.35
CA ASN A 6 9.70 4.57 -0.52
C ASN A 6 9.00 4.90 -1.85
N VAL A 7 9.74 4.84 -2.96
CA VAL A 7 9.18 5.00 -4.30
C VAL A 7 8.41 3.74 -4.66
N VAL A 8 7.09 3.88 -4.80
CA VAL A 8 6.21 2.84 -5.36
C VAL A 8 6.11 3.06 -6.87
N GLY A 9 6.37 2.02 -7.66
CA GLY A 9 6.43 2.19 -9.10
C GLY A 9 6.79 0.94 -9.88
N ASP A 10 7.13 1.15 -11.14
CA ASP A 10 7.50 0.09 -12.08
C ASP A 10 8.72 -0.71 -11.56
N PRO A 11 8.60 -2.04 -11.35
CA PRO A 11 9.68 -2.86 -10.80
C PRO A 11 10.94 -2.91 -11.67
N PHE A 12 10.89 -2.46 -12.94
CA PHE A 12 12.05 -2.37 -13.82
C PHE A 12 12.82 -1.05 -13.70
N LYS A 13 12.29 -0.04 -12.98
CA LYS A 13 13.01 1.22 -12.75
C LYS A 13 13.95 1.09 -11.55
N ALA A 14 15.18 1.58 -11.70
CA ALA A 14 16.23 1.45 -10.69
C ALA A 14 15.94 2.19 -9.36
N ASP A 15 15.09 3.21 -9.38
CA ASP A 15 14.68 3.98 -8.21
C ASP A 15 13.46 3.39 -7.49
N THR A 16 12.81 2.37 -8.06
CA THR A 16 11.64 1.75 -7.47
C THR A 16 12.03 0.89 -6.28
N PHE A 17 11.47 1.22 -5.12
CA PHE A 17 11.63 0.43 -3.91
C PHE A 17 10.59 -0.69 -3.81
N GLN A 18 9.37 -0.43 -4.26
CA GLN A 18 8.25 -1.37 -4.15
C GLN A 18 7.41 -1.40 -5.44
N GLY A 19 7.26 -2.61 -6.00
CA GLY A 19 6.41 -2.90 -7.14
C GLY A 19 4.94 -3.19 -6.78
N PRO A 20 4.12 -3.64 -7.74
CA PRO A 20 2.73 -3.98 -7.50
C PRO A 20 2.60 -5.30 -6.75
N GLN A 21 1.41 -5.55 -6.19
CA GLN A 21 1.04 -6.88 -5.73
C GLN A 21 0.94 -7.85 -6.93
N VAL A 22 1.26 -9.12 -6.69
CA VAL A 22 1.36 -10.14 -7.75
C VAL A 22 0.04 -10.41 -8.47
N SER A 23 -1.11 -10.13 -7.85
CA SER A 23 -2.42 -10.41 -8.44
C SER A 23 -3.53 -9.54 -7.84
N LYS A 24 -4.67 -9.50 -8.53
CA LYS A 24 -5.91 -8.87 -8.04
C LYS A 24 -6.34 -9.47 -6.70
N LEU A 25 -6.21 -10.80 -6.53
CA LEU A 25 -6.57 -11.47 -5.29
C LEU A 25 -5.76 -10.95 -4.09
N GLN A 26 -4.44 -10.78 -4.26
CA GLN A 26 -3.59 -10.22 -3.21
C GLN A 26 -3.89 -8.75 -2.96
N PHE A 27 -4.11 -7.98 -4.02
CA PHE A 27 -4.51 -6.58 -3.90
C PHE A 27 -5.80 -6.41 -3.08
N ASP A 28 -6.87 -7.10 -3.48
CA ASP A 28 -8.17 -7.03 -2.81
C ASP A 28 -8.05 -7.48 -1.35
N ARG A 29 -7.30 -8.56 -1.09
CA ARG A 29 -7.07 -9.07 0.26
C ARG A 29 -6.39 -8.03 1.16
N ILE A 30 -5.34 -7.37 0.68
CA ILE A 30 -4.61 -6.37 1.47
C ILE A 30 -5.47 -5.12 1.67
N MET A 31 -6.18 -4.65 0.64
CA MET A 31 -7.10 -3.52 0.76
C MET A 31 -8.21 -3.79 1.78
N ASN A 32 -8.74 -5.02 1.82
CA ASN A 32 -9.72 -5.43 2.82
C ASN A 32 -9.15 -5.41 4.25
N TYR A 33 -7.90 -5.84 4.46
CA TYR A 33 -7.27 -5.75 5.78
C TYR A 33 -7.07 -4.30 6.22
N ILE A 34 -6.67 -3.42 5.30
CA ILE A 34 -6.54 -1.99 5.58
C ILE A 34 -7.89 -1.40 5.97
N GLN A 35 -8.94 -1.71 5.22
CA GLN A 35 -10.30 -1.23 5.50
C GLN A 35 -10.79 -1.73 6.86
N SER A 36 -10.60 -3.02 7.17
CA SER A 36 -10.95 -3.59 8.47
C SER A 36 -10.20 -2.92 9.62
N GLY A 37 -8.92 -2.58 9.45
CA GLY A 37 -8.15 -1.83 10.45
C GLY A 37 -8.73 -0.43 10.72
N LYS A 38 -9.12 0.29 9.67
CA LYS A 38 -9.79 1.60 9.78
C LYS A 38 -11.13 1.48 10.52
N GLU A 39 -11.94 0.49 10.16
CA GLU A 39 -13.24 0.23 10.78
C GLU A 39 -13.13 -0.17 12.27
N ALA A 40 -12.05 -0.86 12.64
CA ALA A 40 -11.73 -1.19 14.02
C ALA A 40 -11.20 0.02 14.83
N GLY A 41 -11.04 1.20 14.22
CA GLY A 41 -10.60 2.42 14.88
C GLY A 41 -9.08 2.60 14.96
N ALA A 42 -8.29 1.77 14.26
CA ALA A 42 -6.83 1.95 14.22
C ALA A 42 -6.47 3.24 13.47
N LYS A 43 -5.45 3.96 13.96
CA LYS A 43 -4.99 5.19 13.33
C LYS A 43 -4.07 4.86 12.15
N VAL A 44 -4.45 5.27 10.95
CA VAL A 44 -3.58 5.22 9.76
C VAL A 44 -2.61 6.40 9.83
N GLU A 45 -1.33 6.12 10.06
CA GLU A 45 -0.29 7.15 10.10
C GLU A 45 0.25 7.50 8.71
N THR A 46 0.20 6.55 7.77
CA THR A 46 0.60 6.76 6.38
C THR A 46 -0.04 5.71 5.48
N GLY A 47 -0.25 6.07 4.21
CA GLY A 47 -0.75 5.15 3.21
C GLY A 47 -2.21 4.76 3.44
N GLY A 48 -2.50 3.47 3.31
CA GLY A 48 -3.83 2.92 3.52
C GLY A 48 -4.75 3.01 2.31
N GLU A 49 -4.20 3.32 1.13
CA GLU A 49 -4.96 3.48 -0.10
C GLU A 49 -4.25 2.83 -1.30
N ARG A 50 -4.96 2.72 -2.42
CA ARG A 50 -4.39 2.38 -3.71
C ARG A 50 -3.38 3.45 -4.16
N HIS A 51 -2.30 3.03 -4.80
CA HIS A 51 -1.37 3.94 -5.46
C HIS A 51 -1.64 3.98 -6.98
N GLY A 52 -2.08 5.13 -7.49
CA GLY A 52 -2.44 5.29 -8.91
C GLY A 52 -3.67 4.47 -9.34
N ASN A 53 -3.93 4.43 -10.65
CA ASN A 53 -5.18 3.86 -11.20
C ASN A 53 -4.96 2.55 -11.98
N GLU A 54 -3.72 2.16 -12.26
CA GLU A 54 -3.38 0.96 -13.04
C GLU A 54 -2.54 -0.01 -12.22
N GLY A 55 -2.56 -1.30 -12.60
CA GLY A 55 -1.88 -2.35 -11.84
C GLY A 55 -2.47 -2.59 -10.44
N TYR A 56 -1.68 -3.24 -9.59
CA TYR A 56 -2.08 -3.68 -8.25
C TYR A 56 -1.23 -2.99 -7.17
N PHE A 57 -1.05 -1.68 -7.26
CA PHE A 57 -0.20 -0.94 -6.34
C PHE A 57 -0.96 -0.46 -5.11
N ILE A 58 -0.34 -0.63 -3.95
CA ILE A 58 -0.86 -0.20 -2.65
C ILE A 58 0.18 0.71 -2.02
N GLN A 59 -0.28 1.82 -1.44
CA GLN A 59 0.60 2.72 -0.71
C GLN A 59 1.22 2.00 0.50
N PRO A 60 2.51 2.23 0.81
CA PRO A 60 3.13 1.68 2.00
C PRO A 60 2.35 2.18 3.24
N THR A 61 1.85 1.25 4.05
CA THR A 61 0.84 1.54 5.08
C THR A 61 1.38 1.29 6.48
N ILE A 62 1.21 2.26 7.39
CA ILE A 62 1.50 2.08 8.82
C ILE A 62 0.23 2.38 9.62
N PHE A 63 -0.12 1.45 10.51
CA PHE A 63 -1.09 1.66 11.57
C PHE A 63 -0.38 1.93 12.90
N SER A 64 -1.07 2.66 13.77
CA SER A 64 -0.72 2.83 15.19
C SER A 64 -1.99 2.78 16.05
N ASN A 65 -1.79 2.72 17.37
CA ASN A 65 -2.84 2.70 18.39
C ASN A 65 -2.81 3.98 19.21
#